data_AF-A0A846YYL4-F1
#
_entry.id   AF-A0A846YYL4-F1
#
_cell.length_a   1.000
_cell.length_b   1.000
_cell.length_c   1.000
_cell.angle_alpha   90.00
_cell.angle_beta   90.00
_cell.angle_gamma   90.00
#
_symmetry.space_group_name_H-M   'P 1'
#
loop_
_entity.id
_entity.type
_entity.pdbx_description
1 polymer ?
#
loop_
_entity_poly.entity_id
_entity_poly.type
_entity_poly.pdbx_seq_one_letter_code
_entity_poly.pdbx_strand_id
1 'polypeptide(L)'
;MINHTVVFRFRPDAPAEAVEAVLAELRAFPGRYPQMRDFALGPNVSTRDSTFTHAFSVRFETAADLHAYLQSDSHERFVRERWRPVVEQHHIVSYETGGRAGRPRGPYGMEYARIEVPDMARTIEFLQYHVGLQLEQRTDEYAYLRADIEHHSIELISAPDRTAGHTSAVGYSVESDEVLADLRKRVADAGHEILELQDRQQGLCSDGFGVRDPNGLVVELFTGFLEYAEPPLAELRPVDLVHPFIATPKYEESLDFYTNVLGFLSSDEIVGSTTFMRCEDRYHHSLALQNNKEHYVAHLCFAMKSFDHVMRARARALYKGEPIASDLVNHSASTSIAFYMHDPAYGPRFELCDRHRVFTPEEHETHRPRRMPPDPRNIDVWRPAADDWGRF
;
A
#
# COMPACT_ATOMS: atom_id res chain seq x y z
N MET A 1 -15.00 -16.84 -8.44
CA MET A 1 -15.87 -15.93 -9.20
C MET A 1 -16.31 -16.60 -10.50
N ILE A 2 -17.49 -16.25 -11.00
CA ILE A 2 -18.06 -16.80 -12.24
C ILE A 2 -18.28 -15.66 -13.22
N ASN A 3 -17.73 -15.79 -14.42
CA ASN A 3 -18.10 -14.93 -15.53
C ASN A 3 -19.29 -15.55 -16.25
N HIS A 4 -20.35 -14.77 -16.41
CA HIS A 4 -21.52 -15.11 -17.19
C HIS A 4 -21.64 -14.14 -18.37
N THR A 5 -21.48 -14.66 -19.58
CA THR A 5 -21.51 -13.89 -20.82
C THR A 5 -22.60 -14.39 -21.74
N VAL A 6 -23.39 -13.45 -22.26
CA VAL A 6 -24.43 -13.72 -23.25
C VAL A 6 -24.15 -12.90 -24.50
N VAL A 7 -24.01 -13.59 -25.64
CA VAL A 7 -23.94 -12.98 -26.97
C VAL A 7 -25.23 -13.25 -27.71
N PHE A 8 -25.79 -12.25 -28.40
CA PHE A 8 -27.12 -12.38 -28.99
C PHE A 8 -27.34 -11.49 -30.23
N ARG A 9 -28.32 -11.90 -31.04
CA ARG A 9 -28.83 -11.14 -32.19
C ARG A 9 -30.34 -10.99 -32.09
N PHE A 10 -30.81 -9.78 -32.35
CA PHE A 10 -32.23 -9.52 -32.54
C PHE A 10 -32.71 -10.10 -33.88
N ARG A 11 -34.00 -10.40 -33.96
CA ARG A 11 -34.64 -10.79 -35.22
C ARG A 11 -34.54 -9.64 -36.22
N PRO A 12 -34.36 -9.91 -37.53
CA PRO A 12 -34.26 -8.86 -38.54
C PRO A 12 -35.53 -7.99 -38.66
N ASP A 13 -36.68 -8.54 -38.26
CA ASP A 13 -37.99 -7.88 -38.26
C ASP A 13 -38.41 -7.35 -36.88
N ALA A 14 -37.51 -7.39 -35.87
CA ALA A 14 -37.81 -6.85 -34.55
C ALA A 14 -38.02 -5.32 -34.62
N PRO A 15 -39.15 -4.79 -34.09
CA PRO A 15 -39.35 -3.34 -34.04
C PRO A 15 -38.26 -2.64 -33.21
N ALA A 16 -37.74 -1.52 -33.70
CA ALA A 16 -36.67 -0.77 -33.03
C ALA A 16 -37.03 -0.37 -31.59
N GLU A 17 -38.30 -0.03 -31.34
CA GLU A 17 -38.79 0.27 -29.99
C GLU A 17 -38.72 -0.95 -29.06
N ALA A 18 -38.99 -2.15 -29.58
CA ALA A 18 -38.91 -3.38 -28.80
C ALA A 18 -37.46 -3.77 -28.50
N VAL A 19 -36.54 -3.52 -29.44
CA VAL A 19 -35.09 -3.66 -29.25
C VAL A 19 -34.60 -2.74 -28.14
N GLU A 20 -34.90 -1.44 -28.21
CA GLU A 20 -34.49 -0.48 -27.19
C GLU A 20 -35.11 -0.78 -25.83
N ALA A 21 -36.36 -1.23 -25.78
CA ALA A 21 -37.00 -1.62 -24.53
C ALA A 21 -36.26 -2.78 -23.84
N VAL A 22 -35.80 -3.79 -24.60
CA VAL A 22 -35.01 -4.90 -24.06
C VAL A 22 -33.63 -4.41 -23.57
N LEU A 23 -32.95 -3.57 -24.35
CA LEU A 23 -31.65 -3.02 -23.95
C LEU A 23 -31.75 -2.14 -22.70
N ALA A 24 -32.76 -1.29 -22.60
CA ALA A 24 -33.01 -0.46 -21.43
C ALA A 24 -33.27 -1.30 -20.16
N GLU A 25 -34.05 -2.38 -20.29
CA GLU A 25 -34.34 -3.26 -19.16
C GLU A 25 -33.09 -4.03 -18.71
N LEU A 26 -32.25 -4.51 -19.62
CA LEU A 26 -30.96 -5.14 -19.28
C LEU A 26 -30.03 -4.16 -18.53
N ARG A 27 -29.97 -2.88 -18.94
CA ARG A 27 -29.15 -1.86 -18.26
C ARG A 27 -29.61 -1.62 -16.81
N ALA A 28 -30.87 -1.90 -16.49
CA ALA A 28 -31.41 -1.75 -15.14
C ALA A 28 -31.16 -2.97 -14.23
N PHE A 29 -30.67 -4.09 -14.76
CA PHE A 29 -30.45 -5.31 -13.99
C PHE A 29 -29.52 -5.14 -12.79
N PRO A 30 -28.38 -4.43 -12.87
CA PRO A 30 -27.52 -4.23 -11.70
C PRO A 30 -28.21 -3.56 -10.52
N GLY A 31 -29.19 -2.68 -10.77
CA GLY A 31 -29.99 -2.05 -9.72
C GLY A 31 -31.03 -2.99 -9.09
N ARG A 32 -31.38 -4.08 -9.78
CA ARG A 32 -32.35 -5.09 -9.32
C ARG A 32 -31.70 -6.31 -8.68
N TYR A 33 -30.47 -6.62 -9.07
CA TYR A 33 -29.70 -7.78 -8.63
C TYR A 33 -28.36 -7.29 -8.03
N PRO A 34 -28.32 -6.93 -6.73
CA PRO A 34 -27.12 -6.39 -6.08
C PRO A 34 -25.89 -7.30 -6.13
N GLN A 35 -26.10 -8.60 -6.35
CA GLN A 35 -25.04 -9.59 -6.50
C GLN A 35 -24.30 -9.52 -7.85
N MET A 36 -24.83 -8.77 -8.82
CA MET A 36 -24.16 -8.56 -10.11
C MET A 36 -22.97 -7.62 -9.94
N ARG A 37 -21.79 -8.04 -10.39
CA ARG A 37 -20.58 -7.23 -10.45
C ARG A 37 -20.16 -6.99 -11.89
N ASP A 38 -19.63 -5.80 -12.18
CA ASP A 38 -19.03 -5.43 -13.47
C ASP A 38 -19.89 -5.73 -14.70
N PHE A 39 -21.18 -5.41 -14.59
CA PHE A 39 -22.10 -5.57 -15.71
C PHE A 39 -21.71 -4.64 -16.86
N ALA A 40 -21.52 -5.20 -18.05
CA ALA A 40 -21.29 -4.46 -19.28
C ALA A 40 -22.22 -4.99 -20.37
N LEU A 41 -22.83 -4.09 -21.14
CA LEU A 41 -23.70 -4.40 -22.28
C LEU A 41 -23.33 -3.47 -23.44
N GLY A 42 -23.18 -4.02 -24.65
CA GLY A 42 -22.86 -3.22 -25.82
C GLY A 42 -23.04 -3.94 -27.16
N PRO A 43 -22.92 -3.20 -28.27
CA PRO A 43 -22.92 -3.77 -29.60
C PRO A 43 -21.62 -4.54 -29.87
N ASN A 44 -21.68 -5.54 -30.74
CA ASN A 44 -20.52 -6.24 -31.25
C ASN A 44 -19.75 -5.34 -32.24
N VAL A 45 -18.51 -4.99 -31.89
CA VAL A 45 -17.61 -4.16 -32.72
C VAL A 45 -16.58 -5.00 -33.50
N SER A 46 -16.66 -6.33 -33.42
CA SER A 46 -15.75 -7.23 -34.13
C SER A 46 -15.93 -7.11 -35.65
N THR A 47 -14.82 -6.91 -36.36
CA THR A 47 -14.78 -6.96 -37.83
C THR A 47 -14.58 -8.37 -38.37
N ARG A 48 -14.36 -9.36 -37.48
CA ARG A 48 -14.04 -10.74 -37.85
C ARG A 48 -15.22 -11.69 -37.73
N ASP A 49 -16.18 -11.38 -36.86
CA ASP A 49 -17.38 -12.18 -36.65
C ASP A 49 -18.56 -11.26 -36.33
N SER A 50 -19.58 -11.29 -37.18
CA SER A 50 -20.81 -10.50 -37.08
C SER A 50 -22.05 -11.36 -36.81
N THR A 51 -21.86 -12.62 -36.42
CA THR A 51 -22.95 -13.56 -36.14
C THR A 51 -23.89 -13.02 -35.06
N PHE A 52 -23.33 -12.41 -34.01
CA PHE A 52 -24.09 -11.73 -32.95
C PHE A 52 -23.95 -10.22 -33.05
N THR A 53 -25.02 -9.51 -32.70
CA THR A 53 -25.08 -8.04 -32.80
C THR A 53 -24.73 -7.35 -31.48
N HIS A 54 -24.90 -8.05 -30.35
CA HIS A 54 -24.75 -7.51 -29.01
C HIS A 54 -24.15 -8.56 -28.07
N ALA A 55 -23.57 -8.09 -26.98
CA ALA A 55 -23.12 -8.92 -25.88
C ALA A 55 -23.37 -8.23 -24.55
N PHE A 56 -23.63 -9.01 -23.51
CA PHE A 56 -23.41 -8.56 -22.14
C PHE A 56 -22.55 -9.56 -21.36
N SER A 57 -21.81 -9.04 -20.39
CA SER A 57 -21.03 -9.81 -19.43
C SER A 57 -21.32 -9.33 -18.02
N VAL A 58 -21.34 -10.26 -17.07
CA VAL A 58 -21.54 -9.98 -15.65
C VAL A 58 -20.76 -10.99 -14.81
N ARG A 59 -20.30 -10.57 -13.64
CA ARG A 59 -19.59 -11.41 -12.68
C ARG A 59 -20.47 -11.70 -11.45
N PHE A 60 -20.33 -12.91 -10.93
CA PHE A 60 -20.93 -13.35 -9.67
C PHE A 60 -19.86 -13.96 -8.77
N GLU A 61 -19.93 -13.69 -7.47
CA GLU A 61 -18.97 -14.25 -6.50
C GLU A 61 -19.03 -15.77 -6.49
N THR A 62 -20.24 -16.31 -6.36
CA THR A 62 -20.49 -17.74 -6.22
C THR A 62 -21.43 -18.28 -7.29
N ALA A 63 -21.44 -19.60 -7.46
CA ALA A 63 -22.44 -20.29 -8.26
C ALA A 63 -23.85 -20.01 -7.74
N ALA A 64 -24.04 -19.97 -6.41
CA ALA A 64 -25.34 -19.71 -5.82
C ALA A 64 -25.90 -18.34 -6.24
N ASP A 65 -25.07 -17.31 -6.29
CA ASP A 65 -25.48 -15.95 -6.71
C ASP A 65 -25.94 -15.91 -8.17
N LEU A 66 -25.21 -16.58 -9.06
CA LEU A 66 -25.60 -16.74 -10.47
C LEU A 66 -26.95 -17.46 -10.57
N HIS A 67 -27.12 -18.57 -9.84
CA HIS A 67 -28.37 -19.33 -9.86
C HIS A 67 -29.54 -18.51 -9.32
N ALA A 68 -29.36 -17.77 -8.23
CA ALA A 68 -30.38 -16.92 -7.64
C ALA A 68 -30.87 -15.84 -8.63
N TYR A 69 -29.96 -15.26 -9.43
CA TYR A 69 -30.33 -14.36 -10.53
C TYR A 69 -31.13 -15.09 -11.62
N LEU A 70 -30.59 -16.19 -12.17
CA LEU A 70 -31.18 -16.90 -13.31
C LEU A 70 -32.55 -17.50 -12.98
N GLN A 71 -32.78 -17.91 -11.73
CA GLN A 71 -34.01 -18.54 -11.26
C GLN A 71 -35.01 -17.53 -10.65
N SER A 72 -34.71 -16.23 -10.68
CA SER A 72 -35.62 -15.23 -10.15
C SER A 72 -36.86 -15.04 -11.03
N ASP A 73 -38.03 -14.90 -10.40
CA ASP A 73 -39.30 -14.63 -11.10
C ASP A 73 -39.25 -13.40 -12.02
N SER A 74 -38.45 -12.39 -11.64
CA SER A 74 -38.24 -11.20 -12.46
C SER A 74 -37.41 -11.50 -13.70
N HIS A 75 -36.35 -12.30 -13.60
CA HIS A 75 -35.53 -12.69 -14.74
C HIS A 75 -36.30 -13.61 -15.69
N GLU A 76 -36.97 -14.64 -15.18
CA GLU A 76 -37.72 -15.58 -16.03
C GLU A 76 -38.86 -14.89 -16.79
N ARG A 77 -39.55 -13.94 -16.15
CA ARG A 77 -40.59 -13.14 -16.78
C ARG A 77 -40.03 -12.28 -17.91
N PHE A 78 -38.92 -11.58 -17.66
CA PHE A 78 -38.22 -10.82 -18.71
C PHE A 78 -37.85 -11.72 -19.89
N VAL A 79 -37.26 -12.89 -19.62
CA VAL A 79 -36.87 -13.83 -20.67
C VAL A 79 -38.08 -14.27 -21.51
N ARG A 80 -39.18 -14.62 -20.87
CA ARG A 80 -40.39 -15.11 -21.54
C ARG A 80 -41.11 -14.02 -22.33
N GLU A 81 -41.28 -12.83 -21.75
CA GLU A 81 -42.21 -11.80 -22.23
C GLU A 81 -41.53 -10.72 -23.08
N ARG A 82 -40.22 -10.51 -22.89
CA ARG A 82 -39.48 -9.41 -23.52
C ARG A 82 -38.36 -9.91 -24.42
N TRP A 83 -37.56 -10.87 -23.94
CA TRP A 83 -36.39 -11.38 -24.67
C TRP A 83 -36.77 -12.32 -25.82
N ARG A 84 -37.47 -13.43 -25.56
CA ARG A 84 -37.83 -14.46 -26.57
C ARG A 84 -38.58 -13.91 -27.80
N PRO A 85 -39.48 -12.92 -27.67
CA PRO A 85 -40.16 -12.36 -28.84
C PRO A 85 -39.23 -11.65 -29.83
N VAL A 86 -38.13 -11.05 -29.36
CA VAL A 86 -37.29 -10.17 -30.20
C VAL A 86 -35.89 -10.71 -30.48
N VAL A 87 -35.39 -11.66 -29.68
CA VAL A 87 -34.08 -12.28 -29.88
C VAL A 87 -34.22 -13.51 -30.78
N GLU A 88 -33.44 -13.55 -31.85
CA GLU A 88 -33.43 -14.67 -32.81
C GLU A 88 -32.50 -15.79 -32.33
N GLN A 89 -31.29 -15.43 -31.91
CA GLN A 89 -30.27 -16.38 -31.51
C GLN A 89 -29.44 -15.79 -30.37
N HIS A 90 -29.06 -16.64 -29.42
CA HIS A 90 -28.13 -16.29 -28.36
C HIS A 90 -27.27 -17.49 -27.96
N HIS A 91 -26.08 -17.21 -27.44
CA HIS A 91 -25.25 -18.17 -26.75
C HIS A 91 -24.90 -17.64 -25.37
N ILE A 92 -24.85 -18.57 -24.42
CA ILE A 92 -24.56 -18.31 -23.02
C ILE A 92 -23.35 -19.14 -22.65
N VAL A 93 -22.33 -18.50 -22.12
CA VAL A 93 -21.18 -19.17 -21.52
C VAL A 93 -21.07 -18.69 -20.10
N SER A 94 -21.15 -19.65 -19.16
CA SER A 94 -20.82 -19.42 -17.76
C SER A 94 -19.64 -20.31 -17.43
N TYR A 95 -18.58 -19.71 -16.95
CA TYR A 95 -17.39 -20.45 -16.58
C TYR A 95 -16.84 -19.87 -15.29
N GLU A 96 -16.32 -20.77 -14.45
CA GLU A 96 -15.50 -20.34 -13.34
C GLU A 96 -14.29 -19.62 -13.93
N THR A 97 -14.23 -18.32 -13.68
CA THR A 97 -12.95 -17.67 -13.74
C THR A 97 -12.23 -18.14 -12.48
N GLY A 98 -11.37 -19.13 -12.69
CA GLY A 98 -10.14 -19.18 -11.95
C GLY A 98 -9.42 -17.88 -12.27
N GLY A 99 -9.81 -16.78 -11.59
CA GLY A 99 -8.79 -15.85 -11.20
C GLY A 99 -7.70 -16.76 -10.63
N ARG A 100 -6.46 -16.64 -11.11
CA ARG A 100 -5.36 -16.94 -10.20
C ARG A 100 -5.82 -16.32 -8.91
N ALA A 101 -6.09 -17.11 -7.87
CA ALA A 101 -6.21 -16.53 -6.55
C ALA A 101 -4.93 -15.69 -6.47
N GLY A 102 -5.09 -14.37 -6.57
CA GLY A 102 -3.96 -13.50 -6.38
C GLY A 102 -3.38 -13.93 -5.04
N ARG A 103 -2.06 -13.85 -4.89
CA ARG A 103 -1.53 -13.86 -3.53
C ARG A 103 -2.38 -12.91 -2.67
N PRO A 104 -2.60 -13.22 -1.39
CA PRO A 104 -3.20 -12.25 -0.48
C PRO A 104 -2.48 -10.89 -0.63
N ARG A 105 -3.27 -9.81 -0.72
CA ARG A 105 -2.74 -8.47 -0.89
C ARG A 105 -2.22 -7.96 0.45
N GLY A 106 -1.09 -7.27 0.43
CA GLY A 106 -0.53 -6.64 1.62
C GLY A 106 -1.10 -5.23 1.85
N PRO A 107 -0.53 -4.49 2.80
CA PRO A 107 -0.71 -3.04 2.86
C PRO A 107 -0.24 -2.37 1.57
N TYR A 108 -0.78 -1.19 1.26
CA TYR A 108 -0.45 -0.45 0.04
C TYR A 108 0.87 0.31 0.17
N GLY A 109 0.96 1.27 1.08
CA GLY A 109 2.18 2.06 1.31
C GLY A 109 2.25 2.57 2.74
N MET A 110 3.44 2.97 3.18
CA MET A 110 3.61 3.59 4.50
C MET A 110 3.06 5.00 4.47
N GLU A 111 2.29 5.35 5.50
CA GLU A 111 1.63 6.66 5.58
C GLU A 111 2.26 7.52 6.68
N TYR A 112 2.49 6.95 7.88
CA TYR A 112 3.13 7.69 8.97
C TYR A 112 3.90 6.82 9.94
N ALA A 113 4.74 7.47 10.76
CA ALA A 113 5.24 6.94 12.01
C ALA A 113 4.78 7.80 13.19
N ARG A 114 4.40 7.15 14.29
CA ARG A 114 4.07 7.79 15.57
C ARG A 114 5.29 7.74 16.49
N ILE A 115 5.75 8.90 16.93
CA ILE A 115 6.97 9.05 17.72
C ILE A 115 6.65 9.81 19.02
N GLU A 116 6.83 9.14 20.14
CA GLU A 116 6.84 9.78 21.46
C GLU A 116 8.16 10.54 21.64
N VAL A 117 8.10 11.83 22.00
CA VAL A 117 9.30 12.68 22.10
C VAL A 117 9.34 13.50 23.38
N PRO A 118 10.54 13.69 23.99
CA PRO A 118 10.69 14.47 25.21
C PRO A 118 10.51 15.98 25.03
N ASP A 119 10.84 16.50 23.85
CA ASP A 119 10.69 17.92 23.51
C ASP A 119 10.04 18.07 22.14
N MET A 120 8.71 18.13 22.12
CA MET A 120 7.94 18.23 20.88
C MET A 120 8.26 19.50 20.09
N ALA A 121 8.52 20.62 20.75
CA ALA A 121 8.80 21.88 20.05
C ALA A 121 10.12 21.79 19.28
N ARG A 122 11.17 21.26 19.91
CA ARG A 122 12.46 21.07 19.24
C ARG A 122 12.41 19.99 18.16
N THR A 123 11.66 18.92 18.38
CA THR A 123 11.45 17.90 17.34
C THR A 123 10.76 18.49 16.11
N ILE A 124 9.72 19.33 16.30
CA ILE A 124 9.05 20.03 15.19
C ILE A 124 10.06 20.90 14.44
N GLU A 125 10.85 21.73 15.12
CA GLU A 125 11.86 22.57 14.49
C GLU A 125 12.87 21.75 13.66
N PHE A 126 13.34 20.64 14.21
CA PHE A 126 14.23 19.71 13.51
C PHE A 126 13.58 19.13 12.25
N LEU A 127 12.38 18.56 12.37
CA LEU A 127 11.67 17.94 11.25
C LEU A 127 11.33 18.95 10.14
N GLN A 128 10.93 20.17 10.51
CA GLN A 128 10.62 21.21 9.52
C GLN A 128 11.88 21.67 8.78
N TYR A 129 12.99 21.90 9.49
CA TYR A 129 14.17 22.50 8.88
C TYR A 129 15.07 21.49 8.17
N HIS A 130 15.29 20.32 8.79
CA HIS A 130 16.24 19.31 8.33
C HIS A 130 15.60 18.24 7.45
N VAL A 131 14.41 17.74 7.82
CA VAL A 131 13.68 16.74 7.03
C VAL A 131 12.83 17.42 5.95
N GLY A 132 12.31 18.62 6.23
CA GLY A 132 11.53 19.41 5.27
C GLY A 132 10.01 19.20 5.37
N LEU A 133 9.52 18.71 6.51
CA LEU A 133 8.09 18.49 6.73
C LEU A 133 7.34 19.79 7.04
N GLN A 134 6.04 19.83 6.76
CA GLN A 134 5.17 20.94 7.16
C GLN A 134 4.38 20.55 8.42
N LEU A 135 4.35 21.44 9.41
CA LEU A 135 3.48 21.29 10.57
C LEU A 135 2.04 21.66 10.17
N GLU A 136 1.11 20.74 10.38
CA GLU A 136 -0.32 20.94 10.08
C GLU A 136 -1.13 21.26 11.32
N GLN A 137 -0.87 20.53 12.40
CA GLN A 137 -1.60 20.67 13.63
C GLN A 137 -0.67 20.45 14.82
N ARG A 138 -0.93 21.17 15.89
CA ARG A 138 -0.26 21.01 17.18
C ARG A 138 -1.22 21.26 18.32
N THR A 139 -1.16 20.40 19.33
CA THR A 139 -1.71 20.58 20.67
C THR A 139 -0.56 20.44 21.69
N ASP A 140 -0.88 20.47 22.99
CA ASP A 140 0.11 20.16 24.03
C ASP A 140 0.44 18.65 24.10
N GLU A 141 -0.45 17.80 23.54
CA GLU A 141 -0.37 16.35 23.62
C GLU A 141 0.23 15.73 22.34
N TYR A 142 -0.06 16.29 21.17
CA TYR A 142 0.39 15.74 19.90
C TYR A 142 0.60 16.80 18.80
N ALA A 143 1.32 16.42 17.74
CA ALA A 143 1.46 17.21 16.53
C ALA A 143 1.47 16.34 15.27
N TYR A 144 0.95 16.88 14.17
CA TYR A 144 0.97 16.25 12.85
C TYR A 144 1.87 17.02 11.90
N LEU A 145 2.79 16.33 11.25
CA LEU A 145 3.63 16.87 10.19
C LEU A 145 3.51 16.02 8.93
N ARG A 146 3.47 16.65 7.76
CA ARG A 146 3.32 15.96 6.46
C ARG A 146 4.41 16.31 5.45
N ALA A 147 4.69 15.37 4.57
CA ALA A 147 5.61 15.53 3.44
C ALA A 147 4.89 15.85 2.12
N ASP A 148 3.76 15.18 1.84
CA ASP A 148 2.96 15.35 0.63
C ASP A 148 1.47 15.56 0.96
N ILE A 149 0.54 15.07 0.15
CA ILE A 149 -0.91 15.33 0.28
C ILE A 149 -1.58 14.53 1.39
N GLU A 150 -1.00 13.41 1.81
CA GLU A 150 -1.53 12.57 2.89
C GLU A 150 -1.60 13.39 4.19
N HIS A 151 -2.58 13.10 5.06
CA HIS A 151 -2.85 13.95 6.23
C HIS A 151 -1.60 14.22 7.07
N HIS A 152 -0.80 13.17 7.32
CA HIS A 152 0.46 13.30 8.02
C HIS A 152 1.41 12.15 7.70
N SER A 153 2.71 12.44 7.77
CA SER A 153 3.82 11.47 7.66
C SER A 153 4.50 11.22 9.00
N ILE A 154 4.41 12.16 9.92
CA ILE A 154 4.88 12.02 11.29
C ILE A 154 3.79 12.49 12.24
N GLU A 155 3.47 11.63 13.21
CA GLU A 155 2.68 11.98 14.38
C GLU A 155 3.62 12.04 15.59
N LEU A 156 3.72 13.20 16.23
CA LEU A 156 4.48 13.35 17.46
C LEU A 156 3.55 13.26 18.66
N ILE A 157 3.98 12.55 19.70
CA ILE A 157 3.30 12.47 20.99
C ILE A 157 4.19 13.08 22.07
N SER A 158 3.64 13.95 22.89
CA SER A 158 4.34 14.56 24.02
C SER A 158 4.67 13.50 25.06
N ALA A 159 5.96 13.31 25.35
CA ALA A 159 6.42 12.36 26.36
C ALA A 159 7.62 12.95 27.14
N PRO A 160 7.42 14.04 27.91
CA PRO A 160 8.50 14.80 28.55
C PRO A 160 9.32 14.00 29.56
N ASP A 161 8.79 12.89 30.07
CA ASP A 161 9.49 11.99 31.00
C ASP A 161 10.50 11.06 30.28
N ARG A 162 10.50 11.02 28.95
CA ARG A 162 11.49 10.26 28.18
C ARG A 162 12.81 11.02 28.09
N THR A 163 13.88 10.28 27.81
CA THR A 163 15.20 10.86 27.49
C THR A 163 15.56 10.76 26.01
N ALA A 164 14.83 9.93 25.26
CA ALA A 164 14.97 9.72 23.83
C ALA A 164 13.60 9.47 23.21
N GLY A 165 13.48 9.78 21.92
CA GLY A 165 12.30 9.51 21.14
C GLY A 165 12.05 8.01 20.98
N HIS A 166 10.78 7.64 20.86
CA HIS A 166 10.37 6.25 20.71
C HIS A 166 9.26 6.12 19.68
N THR A 167 9.53 5.35 18.63
CA THR A 167 8.53 5.05 17.60
C THR A 167 7.59 3.98 18.17
N SER A 168 6.35 4.36 18.45
CA SER A 168 5.35 3.49 19.08
C SER A 168 4.36 2.88 18.07
N ALA A 169 4.23 3.48 16.88
CA ALA A 169 3.43 2.93 15.80
C ALA A 169 3.96 3.30 14.41
N VAL A 170 3.58 2.49 13.42
CA VAL A 170 3.68 2.79 11.98
C VAL A 170 2.33 2.55 11.32
N GLY A 171 1.91 3.45 10.45
CA GLY A 171 0.65 3.38 9.72
C GLY A 171 0.87 3.03 8.25
N TYR A 172 0.01 2.16 7.71
CA TYR A 172 -0.02 1.82 6.30
C TYR A 172 -1.44 1.96 5.74
N SER A 173 -1.56 2.55 4.56
CA SER A 173 -2.80 2.55 3.80
C SER A 173 -3.08 1.16 3.23
N VAL A 174 -4.34 0.89 2.94
CA VAL A 174 -4.82 -0.34 2.33
C VAL A 174 -5.69 0.01 1.12
N GLU A 175 -5.53 -0.76 0.04
CA GLU A 175 -6.13 -0.46 -1.28
C GLU A 175 -7.66 -0.40 -1.25
N SER A 176 -8.31 -1.22 -0.43
CA SER A 176 -9.77 -1.29 -0.34
C SER A 176 -10.25 -1.93 0.96
N ASP A 177 -11.52 -1.71 1.30
CA ASP A 177 -12.16 -2.33 2.46
C ASP A 177 -12.19 -3.87 2.38
N GLU A 178 -12.19 -4.43 1.16
CA GLU A 178 -12.08 -5.87 0.95
C GLU A 178 -10.71 -6.40 1.39
N VAL A 179 -9.63 -5.71 0.99
CA VAL A 179 -8.26 -6.07 1.40
C VAL A 179 -8.09 -5.84 2.91
N LEU A 180 -8.66 -4.77 3.45
CA LEU A 180 -8.62 -4.48 4.88
C LEU A 180 -9.33 -5.57 5.70
N ALA A 181 -10.51 -6.03 5.25
CA ALA A 181 -11.24 -7.12 5.88
C ALA A 181 -10.47 -8.45 5.81
N ASP A 182 -9.81 -8.76 4.68
CA ASP A 182 -8.94 -9.93 4.55
C ASP A 182 -7.73 -9.85 5.49
N LEU A 183 -7.06 -8.70 5.59
CA LEU A 183 -5.97 -8.46 6.54
C LEU A 183 -6.44 -8.66 7.98
N ARG A 184 -7.59 -8.07 8.35
CA ARG A 184 -8.18 -8.22 9.69
C ARG A 184 -8.45 -9.68 10.02
N LYS A 185 -8.99 -10.44 9.05
CA LYS A 185 -9.22 -11.88 9.20
C LYS A 185 -7.93 -12.67 9.35
N ARG A 186 -6.91 -12.43 8.51
CA ARG A 186 -5.60 -13.10 8.60
C ARG A 186 -4.91 -12.85 9.94
N VAL A 187 -4.95 -11.62 10.43
CA VAL A 187 -4.40 -11.24 11.73
C VAL A 187 -5.11 -12.01 12.86
N ALA A 188 -6.44 -12.06 12.84
CA ALA A 188 -7.23 -12.79 13.83
C ALA A 188 -7.01 -14.33 13.76
N ASP A 189 -6.97 -14.90 12.54
CA ASP A 189 -6.71 -16.33 12.32
C ASP A 189 -5.31 -16.74 12.77
N ALA A 190 -4.34 -15.84 12.67
CA ALA A 190 -2.98 -16.02 13.20
C ALA A 190 -2.90 -15.84 14.73
N GLY A 191 -4.02 -15.52 15.39
CA GLY A 191 -4.10 -15.41 16.86
C GLY A 191 -3.63 -14.08 17.44
N HIS A 192 -3.46 -13.05 16.61
CA HIS A 192 -3.10 -11.71 17.08
C HIS A 192 -4.36 -10.92 17.48
N GLU A 193 -4.21 -10.08 18.51
CA GLU A 193 -5.25 -9.16 18.95
C GLU A 193 -5.49 -8.07 17.90
N ILE A 194 -6.77 -7.86 17.55
CA ILE A 194 -7.21 -6.71 16.76
C ILE A 194 -7.41 -5.54 17.72
N LEU A 195 -6.64 -4.49 17.53
CA LEU A 195 -6.74 -3.26 18.30
C LEU A 195 -7.62 -2.26 17.56
N GLU A 196 -8.46 -1.55 18.31
CA GLU A 196 -9.14 -0.37 17.78
C GLU A 196 -8.12 0.75 17.54
N LEU A 197 -8.30 1.49 16.44
CA LEU A 197 -7.53 2.71 16.22
C LEU A 197 -7.87 3.73 17.30
N GLN A 198 -6.92 4.61 17.63
CA GLN A 198 -7.18 5.69 18.57
C GLN A 198 -8.19 6.69 17.96
N ASP A 199 -9.07 7.30 18.76
CA ASP A 199 -10.15 8.17 18.28
C ASP A 199 -9.69 9.22 17.27
N ARG A 200 -8.50 9.80 17.49
CA ARG A 200 -7.90 10.78 16.58
C ARG A 200 -7.49 10.20 15.23
N GLN A 201 -7.09 8.93 15.17
CA GLN A 201 -6.81 8.24 13.90
C GLN A 201 -8.10 7.77 13.23
N GLN A 202 -9.10 7.32 13.99
CA GLN A 202 -10.42 6.97 13.44
C GLN A 202 -11.07 8.17 12.72
N GLY A 203 -10.92 9.38 13.24
CA GLY A 203 -11.43 10.60 12.61
C GLY A 203 -10.72 11.00 11.30
N LEU A 204 -9.63 10.33 10.95
CA LEU A 204 -8.80 10.63 9.78
C LEU A 204 -8.83 9.53 8.70
N CYS A 205 -9.57 8.45 8.93
CA CYS A 205 -9.71 7.34 7.98
C CYS A 205 -11.17 6.86 7.90
N SER A 206 -11.49 6.05 6.90
CA SER A 206 -12.85 5.50 6.72
C SER A 206 -13.09 4.24 7.57
N ASP A 207 -12.11 3.33 7.58
CA ASP A 207 -12.05 2.15 8.44
C ASP A 207 -10.57 1.79 8.70
N GLY A 208 -10.30 1.08 9.78
CA GLY A 208 -8.98 0.55 10.08
C GLY A 208 -8.89 -0.23 11.37
N PHE A 209 -7.72 -0.78 11.64
CA PHE A 209 -7.38 -1.43 12.90
C PHE A 209 -5.88 -1.41 13.16
N GLY A 210 -5.50 -1.60 14.41
CA GLY A 210 -4.12 -1.81 14.83
C GLY A 210 -3.84 -3.28 15.14
N VAL A 211 -2.58 -3.68 15.01
CA VAL A 211 -2.07 -4.97 15.48
C VAL A 211 -0.65 -4.78 16.01
N ARG A 212 -0.28 -5.51 17.07
CA ARG A 212 1.12 -5.51 17.56
C ARG A 212 1.94 -6.52 16.78
N ASP A 213 3.07 -6.06 16.26
CA ASP A 213 4.10 -6.96 15.76
C ASP A 213 4.73 -7.76 16.94
N PRO A 214 5.56 -8.78 16.65
CA PRO A 214 6.21 -9.59 17.70
C PRO A 214 7.08 -8.79 18.69
N ASN A 215 7.46 -7.56 18.34
CA ASN A 215 8.27 -6.66 19.15
C ASN A 215 7.44 -5.68 19.98
N GLY A 216 6.11 -5.63 19.76
CA GLY A 216 5.19 -4.73 20.44
C GLY A 216 4.95 -3.41 19.71
N LEU A 217 5.60 -3.17 18.56
CA LEU A 217 5.34 -2.02 17.69
C LEU A 217 3.92 -2.15 17.13
N VAL A 218 3.12 -1.08 17.22
CA VAL A 218 1.77 -1.09 16.65
C VAL A 218 1.85 -0.82 15.15
N VAL A 219 1.27 -1.71 14.35
CA VAL A 219 1.05 -1.53 12.92
C VAL A 219 -0.42 -1.16 12.73
N GLU A 220 -0.70 0.04 12.24
CA GLU A 220 -2.05 0.54 11.97
C GLU A 220 -2.34 0.40 10.47
N LEU A 221 -3.45 -0.25 10.12
CA LEU A 221 -3.87 -0.56 8.75
C LEU A 221 -5.23 0.09 8.50
N PHE A 222 -5.37 0.88 7.44
CA PHE A 222 -6.59 1.67 7.22
C PHE A 222 -6.87 2.02 5.76
N THR A 223 -8.13 2.32 5.47
CA THR A 223 -8.61 2.81 4.16
C THR A 223 -9.10 4.25 4.28
N GLY A 224 -9.08 4.98 3.16
CA GLY A 224 -9.66 6.33 3.07
C GLY A 224 -9.02 7.34 4.02
N PHE A 225 -7.69 7.32 4.15
CA PHE A 225 -6.93 8.32 4.89
C PHE A 225 -7.16 9.71 4.29
N LEU A 226 -7.36 10.73 5.12
CA LEU A 226 -7.60 12.06 4.63
C LEU A 226 -6.40 12.62 3.85
N GLU A 227 -6.70 13.34 2.79
CA GLU A 227 -5.71 14.04 1.96
C GLU A 227 -6.05 15.53 1.88
N TYR A 228 -5.00 16.34 1.83
CA TYR A 228 -5.08 17.75 1.49
C TYR A 228 -5.11 17.95 -0.02
N ALA A 229 -5.70 19.07 -0.47
CA ALA A 229 -5.83 19.38 -1.88
C ALA A 229 -4.49 19.61 -2.61
N GLU A 230 -3.44 20.01 -1.87
CA GLU A 230 -2.12 20.26 -2.41
C GLU A 230 -1.01 19.89 -1.41
N PRO A 231 0.18 19.50 -1.91
CA PRO A 231 1.35 19.32 -1.06
C PRO A 231 1.86 20.64 -0.48
N PRO A 232 2.67 20.59 0.59
CA PRO A 232 3.38 21.76 1.09
C PRO A 232 4.19 22.50 0.01
N LEU A 233 4.23 23.83 0.07
CA LEU A 233 5.03 24.67 -0.84
C LEU A 233 6.51 24.81 -0.42
N ALA A 234 7.01 23.91 0.42
CA ALA A 234 8.40 23.88 0.85
C ALA A 234 9.31 23.32 -0.27
N GLU A 235 10.35 24.08 -0.65
CA GLU A 235 11.26 23.70 -1.75
C GLU A 235 11.93 22.34 -1.51
N LEU A 236 12.51 22.16 -0.32
CA LEU A 236 13.23 20.95 0.08
C LEU A 236 12.37 19.90 0.79
N ARG A 237 11.05 19.88 0.58
CA ARG A 237 10.22 18.81 1.12
C ARG A 237 10.56 17.45 0.51
N PRO A 238 10.41 16.35 1.25
CA PRO A 238 10.30 15.02 0.68
C PRO A 238 9.05 14.91 -0.21
N VAL A 239 9.06 13.93 -1.10
CA VAL A 239 7.91 13.55 -1.93
C VAL A 239 7.15 12.35 -1.36
N ASP A 240 7.77 11.59 -0.46
CA ASP A 240 7.14 10.41 0.12
C ASP A 240 7.85 9.94 1.40
N LEU A 241 7.13 9.27 2.29
CA LEU A 241 7.65 8.46 3.39
C LEU A 241 7.69 6.99 2.94
N VAL A 242 8.90 6.47 2.70
CA VAL A 242 9.07 5.20 1.99
C VAL A 242 8.96 3.99 2.91
N HIS A 243 9.73 3.98 4.00
CA HIS A 243 9.78 2.81 4.88
C HIS A 243 10.32 3.10 6.28
N PRO A 244 9.94 2.28 7.28
CA PRO A 244 10.73 2.09 8.48
C PRO A 244 11.77 0.97 8.26
N PHE A 245 12.91 1.10 8.91
CA PHE A 245 13.87 0.01 9.06
C PHE A 245 13.86 -0.43 10.52
N ILE A 246 13.53 -1.68 10.78
CA ILE A 246 13.32 -2.24 12.12
C ILE A 246 14.44 -3.21 12.44
N ALA A 247 15.09 -3.02 13.58
CA ALA A 247 15.99 -4.00 14.18
C ALA A 247 15.22 -4.84 15.20
N THR A 248 15.50 -6.15 15.30
CA THR A 248 14.80 -7.05 16.23
C THR A 248 15.62 -8.29 16.61
N PRO A 249 15.51 -8.77 17.87
CA PRO A 249 15.98 -10.09 18.30
C PRO A 249 15.02 -11.24 17.95
N LYS A 250 13.79 -10.92 17.54
CA LYS A 250 12.75 -11.86 17.13
C LYS A 250 12.63 -11.89 15.61
N TYR A 251 13.76 -12.04 14.93
CA TYR A 251 13.85 -11.88 13.48
C TYR A 251 12.92 -12.80 12.71
N GLU A 252 12.98 -14.11 12.96
CA GLU A 252 12.15 -15.10 12.24
C GLU A 252 10.66 -14.91 12.53
N GLU A 253 10.28 -14.67 13.79
CA GLU A 253 8.89 -14.39 14.17
C GLU A 253 8.36 -13.11 13.49
N SER A 254 9.19 -12.06 13.44
CA SER A 254 8.83 -10.79 12.80
C SER A 254 8.73 -10.95 11.29
N LEU A 255 9.64 -11.70 10.67
CA LEU A 255 9.62 -11.98 9.24
C LEU A 255 8.36 -12.75 8.84
N ASP A 256 8.00 -13.78 9.61
CA ASP A 256 6.76 -14.55 9.42
C ASP A 256 5.52 -13.66 9.57
N PHE A 257 5.49 -12.81 10.59
CA PHE A 257 4.40 -11.84 10.79
C PHE A 257 4.24 -10.89 9.60
N TYR A 258 5.29 -10.20 9.19
CA TYR A 258 5.18 -9.22 8.09
C TYR A 258 4.87 -9.91 6.75
N THR A 259 5.44 -11.10 6.47
CA THR A 259 5.25 -11.76 5.18
C THR A 259 3.98 -12.61 5.11
N ASN A 260 3.76 -13.51 6.06
CA ASN A 260 2.67 -14.50 6.00
C ASN A 260 1.38 -14.00 6.64
N VAL A 261 1.45 -13.13 7.66
CA VAL A 261 0.25 -12.55 8.29
C VAL A 261 -0.15 -11.27 7.56
N LEU A 262 0.76 -10.32 7.38
CA LEU A 262 0.44 -9.03 6.76
C LEU A 262 0.58 -9.02 5.23
N GLY A 263 1.30 -9.96 4.61
CA GLY A 263 1.35 -10.08 3.15
C GLY A 263 2.40 -9.21 2.47
N PHE A 264 3.39 -8.68 3.21
CA PHE A 264 4.55 -8.04 2.60
C PHE A 264 5.34 -9.04 1.76
N LEU A 265 5.98 -8.56 0.70
CA LEU A 265 6.75 -9.41 -0.21
C LEU A 265 8.25 -9.15 -0.09
N SER A 266 9.05 -10.19 0.11
CA SER A 266 10.51 -10.06 0.09
C SER A 266 10.98 -9.58 -1.30
N SER A 267 11.80 -8.55 -1.31
CA SER A 267 12.49 -8.04 -2.50
C SER A 267 13.94 -8.48 -2.52
N ASP A 268 14.63 -8.49 -1.39
CA ASP A 268 15.98 -9.01 -1.25
C ASP A 268 16.27 -9.43 0.19
N GLU A 269 17.29 -10.25 0.36
CA GLU A 269 17.83 -10.67 1.64
C GLU A 269 19.36 -10.55 1.63
N ILE A 270 19.93 -9.84 2.61
CA ILE A 270 21.33 -10.01 3.00
C ILE A 270 21.38 -11.17 3.99
N VAL A 271 21.97 -12.28 3.57
CA VAL A 271 21.92 -13.56 4.27
C VAL A 271 22.35 -13.42 5.73
N GLY A 272 21.46 -13.81 6.64
CA GLY A 272 21.69 -13.79 8.09
C GLY A 272 21.67 -12.39 8.73
N SER A 273 21.31 -11.35 7.98
CA SER A 273 21.32 -9.97 8.46
C SER A 273 20.00 -9.25 8.26
N THR A 274 19.56 -9.04 7.01
CA THR A 274 18.47 -8.09 6.72
C THR A 274 17.59 -8.61 5.59
N THR A 275 16.26 -8.52 5.74
CA THR A 275 15.30 -8.71 4.64
C THR A 275 14.61 -7.38 4.31
N PHE A 276 14.58 -7.06 3.02
CA PHE A 276 13.91 -5.90 2.45
C PHE A 276 12.58 -6.36 1.87
N MET A 277 11.46 -5.76 2.32
CA MET A 277 10.12 -6.20 1.96
C MET A 277 9.28 -5.05 1.37
N ARG A 278 8.62 -5.30 0.25
CA ARG A 278 7.75 -4.36 -0.46
C ARG A 278 6.27 -4.54 -0.14
N CYS A 279 5.54 -3.44 -0.26
CA CYS A 279 4.08 -3.38 -0.25
C CYS A 279 3.51 -3.22 -1.67
N GLU A 280 2.21 -2.95 -1.78
CA GLU A 280 1.55 -2.78 -3.08
C GLU A 280 1.89 -1.46 -3.81
N ASP A 281 2.54 -0.51 -3.14
CA ASP A 281 3.18 0.71 -3.70
C ASP A 281 4.33 0.41 -4.67
N ARG A 282 4.83 -0.84 -4.65
CA ARG A 282 5.90 -1.39 -5.47
C ARG A 282 7.28 -0.79 -5.21
N TYR A 283 7.51 -0.05 -4.13
CA TYR A 283 8.88 0.30 -3.74
C TYR A 283 9.71 -0.98 -3.57
N HIS A 284 11.03 -0.89 -3.75
CA HIS A 284 11.92 -2.02 -3.51
C HIS A 284 11.70 -2.56 -2.10
N HIS A 285 11.50 -1.66 -1.14
CA HIS A 285 10.95 -2.01 0.14
C HIS A 285 10.18 -0.85 0.75
N SER A 286 9.10 -1.22 1.43
CA SER A 286 8.25 -0.37 2.25
C SER A 286 8.39 -0.74 3.74
N LEU A 287 9.20 -1.79 4.03
CA LEU A 287 9.69 -2.17 5.35
C LEU A 287 11.01 -2.94 5.21
N ALA A 288 12.01 -2.61 6.04
CA ALA A 288 13.22 -3.40 6.18
C ALA A 288 13.31 -3.99 7.58
N LEU A 289 13.72 -5.25 7.68
CA LEU A 289 13.84 -5.97 8.94
C LEU A 289 15.28 -6.48 9.09
N GLN A 290 15.94 -6.15 10.19
CA GLN A 290 17.29 -6.59 10.50
C GLN A 290 17.31 -7.46 11.76
N ASN A 291 18.04 -8.57 11.65
CA ASN A 291 18.41 -9.42 12.77
C ASN A 291 19.41 -8.68 13.66
N ASN A 292 19.01 -8.41 14.91
CA ASN A 292 19.80 -7.65 15.87
C ASN A 292 19.60 -8.21 17.29
N LYS A 293 20.40 -7.79 18.27
CA LYS A 293 20.25 -8.23 19.68
C LYS A 293 19.14 -7.47 20.42
N GLU A 294 18.74 -6.31 19.89
CA GLU A 294 17.79 -5.40 20.51
C GLU A 294 16.74 -4.96 19.50
N HIS A 295 15.56 -4.60 20.01
CA HIS A 295 14.50 -4.05 19.19
C HIS A 295 14.54 -2.52 19.19
N TYR A 296 14.53 -1.92 17.99
CA TYR A 296 14.32 -0.48 17.79
C TYR A 296 14.00 -0.19 16.32
N VAL A 297 13.34 0.94 16.06
CA VAL A 297 13.24 1.50 14.71
C VAL A 297 14.55 2.21 14.40
N ALA A 298 15.31 1.67 13.46
CA ALA A 298 16.64 2.11 13.10
C ALA A 298 16.63 3.44 12.32
N HIS A 299 15.72 3.58 11.36
CA HIS A 299 15.48 4.81 10.62
C HIS A 299 14.09 4.86 9.99
N LEU A 300 13.68 6.07 9.62
CA LEU A 300 12.57 6.36 8.72
C LEU A 300 13.14 6.99 7.45
N CYS A 301 12.77 6.45 6.29
CA CYS A 301 13.28 6.90 5.00
C CYS A 301 12.29 7.79 4.27
N PHE A 302 12.75 8.97 3.88
CA PHE A 302 12.01 9.95 3.10
C PHE A 302 12.65 10.09 1.71
N ALA A 303 11.84 9.90 0.68
CA ALA A 303 12.27 10.12 -0.69
C ALA A 303 12.30 11.61 -1.01
N MET A 304 13.42 12.10 -1.53
CA MET A 304 13.59 13.48 -1.96
C MET A 304 13.35 13.60 -3.47
N LYS A 305 12.99 14.80 -3.93
CA LYS A 305 12.71 15.08 -5.35
C LYS A 305 13.85 14.73 -6.31
N SER A 306 15.09 14.87 -5.85
CA SER A 306 16.28 14.52 -6.63
C SER A 306 17.52 14.43 -5.75
N PHE A 307 18.61 13.92 -6.32
CA PHE A 307 19.94 13.93 -5.71
C PHE A 307 20.38 15.33 -5.26
N ASP A 308 20.06 16.38 -6.02
CA ASP A 308 20.37 17.76 -5.61
C ASP A 308 19.65 18.13 -4.30
N HIS A 309 18.40 17.70 -4.12
CA HIS A 309 17.65 17.95 -2.89
C HIS A 309 18.26 17.21 -1.69
N VAL A 310 18.71 15.97 -1.88
CA VAL A 310 19.48 15.22 -0.86
C VAL A 310 20.74 15.99 -0.48
N MET A 311 21.51 16.45 -1.46
CA MET A 311 22.77 17.17 -1.21
C MET A 311 22.53 18.53 -0.53
N ARG A 312 21.44 19.23 -0.85
CA ARG A 312 21.04 20.47 -0.16
C ARG A 312 20.63 20.22 1.30
N ALA A 313 19.85 19.17 1.57
CA ALA A 313 19.47 18.81 2.92
C ALA A 313 20.70 18.40 3.75
N ARG A 314 21.61 17.62 3.16
CA ARG A 314 22.92 17.28 3.74
C ARG A 314 23.75 18.52 4.04
N ALA A 315 23.81 19.48 3.12
CA ALA A 315 24.54 20.73 3.34
C ALA A 315 23.95 21.55 4.52
N ARG A 316 22.62 21.55 4.70
CA ARG A 316 21.98 22.17 5.87
C ARG A 316 22.40 21.49 7.17
N ALA A 317 22.37 20.16 7.22
CA ALA A 317 22.79 19.38 8.38
C ALA A 317 24.24 19.70 8.76
N LEU A 318 25.17 19.65 7.78
CA LEU A 318 26.57 19.99 8.00
C LEU A 318 26.77 21.43 8.48
N TYR A 319 26.07 22.41 7.87
CA TYR A 319 26.20 23.82 8.24
C TYR A 319 25.71 24.10 9.67
N LYS A 320 24.67 23.40 10.12
CA LYS A 320 24.13 23.51 11.49
C LYS A 320 24.86 22.62 12.50
N GLY A 321 25.75 21.74 12.05
CA GLY A 321 26.46 20.80 12.92
C GLY A 321 25.59 19.66 13.42
N GLU A 322 24.52 19.31 12.69
CA GLU A 322 23.68 18.17 13.04
C GLU A 322 24.47 16.85 12.93
N PRO A 323 24.28 15.90 13.85
CA PRO A 323 24.99 14.63 13.78
C PRO A 323 24.53 13.80 12.58
N ILE A 324 25.48 13.44 11.73
CA ILE A 324 25.29 12.53 10.60
C ILE A 324 25.82 11.15 11.00
N ALA A 325 24.92 10.18 11.20
CA ALA A 325 25.26 8.84 11.65
C ALA A 325 25.91 8.00 10.55
N SER A 326 25.45 8.17 9.31
CA SER A 326 26.07 7.63 8.12
C SER A 326 25.96 8.70 7.05
N ASP A 327 27.09 9.06 6.48
CA ASP A 327 27.16 10.06 5.43
C ASP A 327 26.62 9.48 4.09
N LEU A 328 26.97 10.07 2.96
CA LEU A 328 26.47 9.66 1.66
C LEU A 328 26.83 8.20 1.35
N VAL A 329 25.80 7.38 1.14
CA VAL A 329 25.92 5.97 0.75
C VAL A 329 25.09 5.69 -0.50
N ASN A 330 25.53 4.75 -1.32
CA ASN A 330 24.80 4.27 -2.50
C ASN A 330 24.46 2.77 -2.34
N HIS A 331 23.21 2.49 -1.96
CA HIS A 331 22.78 1.14 -1.60
C HIS A 331 22.64 0.23 -2.82
N SER A 332 23.16 -1.00 -2.74
CA SER A 332 23.09 -1.95 -3.87
C SER A 332 21.69 -2.56 -4.07
N ALA A 333 20.91 -2.66 -2.98
CA ALA A 333 19.60 -3.32 -2.98
C ALA A 333 18.54 -2.44 -3.67
N SER A 334 18.22 -1.30 -3.05
CA SER A 334 17.22 -0.33 -3.52
C SER A 334 17.73 0.62 -4.61
N THR A 335 19.05 0.69 -4.83
CA THR A 335 19.72 1.71 -5.66
C THR A 335 19.53 3.16 -5.18
N SER A 336 19.07 3.33 -3.93
CA SER A 336 18.93 4.65 -3.31
C SER A 336 20.29 5.24 -2.94
N ILE A 337 20.45 6.54 -3.14
CA ILE A 337 21.59 7.30 -2.62
C ILE A 337 21.09 8.14 -1.45
N ALA A 338 21.65 7.96 -0.26
CA ALA A 338 21.09 8.54 0.95
C ALA A 338 22.15 9.00 1.94
N PHE A 339 21.74 9.82 2.91
CA PHE A 339 22.48 10.09 4.14
C PHE A 339 21.52 10.06 5.34
N TYR A 340 22.07 9.94 6.54
CA TYR A 340 21.31 9.66 7.76
C TYR A 340 21.63 10.67 8.85
N MET A 341 20.62 11.42 9.28
CA MET A 341 20.72 12.31 10.44
C MET A 341 20.29 11.57 11.70
N HIS A 342 20.91 11.87 12.84
CA HIS A 342 20.60 11.21 14.10
C HIS A 342 20.75 12.14 15.30
N ASP A 343 19.64 12.41 15.96
CA ASP A 343 19.62 12.82 17.35
C ASP A 343 18.56 11.97 18.07
N PRO A 344 18.95 11.13 19.05
CA PRO A 344 18.01 10.29 19.79
C PRO A 344 16.87 11.06 20.43
N ALA A 345 17.01 12.36 20.71
CA ALA A 345 15.94 13.17 21.28
C ALA A 345 14.73 13.33 20.34
N TYR A 346 14.95 13.25 19.02
CA TYR A 346 13.91 13.50 18.01
C TYR A 346 13.26 12.23 17.47
N GLY A 347 13.79 11.05 17.78
CA GLY A 347 13.26 9.76 17.34
C GLY A 347 14.33 8.88 16.68
N PRO A 348 13.95 8.02 15.72
CA PRO A 348 14.90 7.20 14.99
C PRO A 348 15.77 8.08 14.08
N ARG A 349 16.73 7.46 13.36
CA ARG A 349 17.46 8.20 12.32
C ARG A 349 16.52 8.61 11.19
N PHE A 350 16.78 9.75 10.57
CA PHE A 350 16.05 10.19 9.39
C PHE A 350 16.94 10.01 8.17
N GLU A 351 16.57 9.08 7.29
CA GLU A 351 17.21 8.87 6.01
C GLU A 351 16.54 9.77 4.96
N LEU A 352 17.33 10.60 4.28
CA LEU A 352 16.86 11.34 3.11
C LEU A 352 17.52 10.74 1.87
N CYS A 353 16.72 10.15 0.99
CA CYS A 353 17.23 9.41 -0.16
C CYS A 353 16.83 10.03 -1.50
N ASP A 354 17.72 9.89 -2.48
CA ASP A 354 17.43 10.08 -3.89
C ASP A 354 17.27 8.71 -4.51
N ARG A 355 16.18 8.57 -5.29
CA ARG A 355 15.72 7.32 -5.85
C ARG A 355 15.37 6.30 -4.76
N HIS A 356 14.48 5.42 -5.13
CA HIS A 356 14.22 4.16 -4.46
C HIS A 356 13.55 3.32 -5.52
N ARG A 357 14.15 2.18 -5.92
CA ARG A 357 13.64 1.42 -7.08
C ARG A 357 12.15 1.14 -6.87
N VAL A 358 11.32 1.44 -7.86
CA VAL A 358 9.90 1.06 -7.90
C VAL A 358 9.76 -0.02 -8.97
N PHE A 359 9.26 -1.18 -8.58
CA PHE A 359 8.98 -2.27 -9.51
C PHE A 359 7.84 -1.90 -10.46
N THR A 360 7.93 -2.30 -11.71
CA THR A 360 6.77 -2.32 -12.61
C THR A 360 5.68 -3.26 -12.06
N PRO A 361 4.40 -3.12 -12.46
CA PRO A 361 3.36 -4.04 -12.00
C PRO A 361 3.68 -5.51 -12.30
N GLU A 362 4.32 -5.81 -13.43
CA GLU A 362 4.76 -7.16 -13.77
C GLU A 362 5.91 -7.63 -12.88
N GLU A 363 6.94 -6.81 -12.67
CA GLU A 363 8.04 -7.16 -11.76
C GLU A 363 7.52 -7.37 -10.33
N HIS A 364 6.59 -6.54 -9.85
CA HIS A 364 6.03 -6.66 -8.50
C HIS A 364 5.46 -8.06 -8.24
N GLU A 365 4.76 -8.63 -9.22
CA GLU A 365 4.13 -9.95 -9.13
C GLU A 365 5.08 -11.11 -9.46
N THR A 366 6.21 -10.86 -10.15
CA THR A 366 7.10 -11.92 -10.66
C THR A 366 8.50 -11.92 -10.05
N HIS A 367 8.86 -10.87 -9.30
CA HIS A 367 10.19 -10.67 -8.76
C HIS A 367 10.58 -11.82 -7.83
N ARG A 368 11.80 -12.32 -8.02
CA ARG A 368 12.42 -13.33 -7.17
C ARG A 368 13.42 -12.63 -6.27
N PRO A 369 13.28 -12.75 -4.93
CA PRO A 369 14.19 -12.08 -4.01
C PRO A 369 15.65 -12.48 -4.27
N ARG A 370 16.58 -11.53 -4.34
CA ARG A 370 18.00 -11.88 -4.40
C ARG A 370 18.45 -12.31 -3.00
N ARG A 371 19.34 -13.30 -2.97
CA ARG A 371 20.08 -13.67 -1.77
C ARG A 371 21.50 -13.12 -1.88
N MET A 372 21.80 -12.13 -1.07
CA MET A 372 23.01 -11.32 -1.13
C MET A 372 23.96 -11.75 0.00
N PRO A 373 25.27 -11.94 -0.27
CA PRO A 373 26.23 -12.21 0.79
C PRO A 373 26.33 -11.00 1.74
N PRO A 374 26.78 -11.18 2.99
CA PRO A 374 27.08 -10.09 3.92
C PRO A 374 28.32 -9.32 3.44
N ASP A 375 28.11 -8.46 2.45
CA ASP A 375 29.12 -7.66 1.79
C ASP A 375 28.96 -6.19 2.22
N PRO A 376 29.99 -5.53 2.75
CA PRO A 376 29.96 -4.11 3.09
C PRO A 376 29.44 -3.20 1.98
N ARG A 377 29.67 -3.58 0.72
CA ARG A 377 29.23 -2.82 -0.46
C ARG A 377 27.72 -2.87 -0.69
N ASN A 378 27.00 -3.72 0.06
CA ASN A 378 25.54 -3.66 0.07
C ASN A 378 25.02 -2.33 0.63
N ILE A 379 25.78 -1.73 1.57
CA ILE A 379 25.49 -0.42 2.14
C ILE A 379 25.96 0.68 1.20
N ASP A 380 27.19 0.57 0.68
CA ASP A 380 27.76 1.59 -0.20
C ASP A 380 28.61 0.99 -1.32
N VAL A 381 28.06 0.99 -2.54
CA VAL A 381 28.75 0.50 -3.74
C VAL A 381 29.84 1.44 -4.24
N TRP A 382 29.91 2.69 -3.76
CA TRP A 382 30.99 3.62 -4.09
C TRP A 382 32.24 3.40 -3.26
N ARG A 383 32.13 2.67 -2.14
CA ARG A 383 33.26 2.37 -1.29
C ARG A 383 34.35 1.61 -2.07
N PRO A 384 35.63 2.00 -1.95
CA PRO A 384 36.72 1.24 -2.53
C PRO A 384 36.80 -0.15 -1.87
N ALA A 385 36.89 -1.21 -2.68
CA ALA A 385 36.99 -2.58 -2.17
C ALA A 385 38.19 -2.79 -1.22
N ALA A 386 39.23 -1.96 -1.33
CA ALA A 386 40.39 -1.98 -0.46
C ALA A 386 40.08 -1.59 1.00
N ASP A 387 38.98 -0.85 1.23
CA ASP A 387 38.60 -0.32 2.54
C ASP A 387 37.49 -1.14 3.22
N ASP A 388 36.96 -2.17 2.56
CA ASP A 388 35.74 -2.89 2.96
C ASP A 388 35.80 -3.47 4.38
N TRP A 389 36.98 -3.86 4.86
CA TRP A 389 37.17 -4.55 6.16
C TRP A 389 37.84 -3.70 7.23
N GLY A 390 38.21 -2.44 6.95
CA GLY A 390 38.93 -1.58 7.90
C GLY A 390 38.07 -1.01 9.04
N ARG A 391 36.74 -1.23 9.00
CA ARG A 391 35.77 -0.70 9.98
C ARG A 391 34.82 -1.76 10.57
N PHE A 392 34.98 -3.04 10.20
CA PHE A 392 34.19 -4.14 10.74
C PHE A 392 34.98 -4.96 11.74
#